data_AF-A0AAN3ZKD3-F1
#
_entry.id   AF-A0AAN3ZKD3-F1
#
_cell.length_a   1.000
_cell.length_b   1.000
_cell.length_c   1.000
_cell.angle_alpha   90.00
_cell.angle_beta   90.00
_cell.angle_gamma   90.00
#
_symmetry.space_group_name_H-M   'P 1'
#
loop_
_entity.id
_entity.type
_entity.pdbx_description
1 polymer ?
#
loop_
_entity_poly.entity_id
_entity_poly.type
_entity_poly.pdbx_seq_one_letter_code
_entity_poly.pdbx_strand_id
1 'polypeptide(L)'
;KAIPGWSGVTNASAGVPGSDEETRADFENRRRNSVARNARNILEAIRGEILSTVENVVDVYVTHNPKKTEQKAGVSQYPLTPGSLYVGVYGGSPADIAAAIWRKAPPGIDMNGNTTFTVADKEYDPPYPEYVISWQTLKPVSLHVSVTLKKSDYLPSDITRQVQQSVLDAFNGTDGGLRARVASVVSAGRYYAGIYKTDPEHIDILGLTVSRDGSSWTTAVTFGIDEIPVLDVSDISVKLQEA
;
A
#
# COMPACT_ATOMS: atom_id res chain seq x y z
N LYS A 1 13.27 52.93 -2.63
CA LYS A 1 14.27 53.93 -2.19
C LYS A 1 15.43 53.14 -1.58
N ALA A 2 16.62 53.14 -2.20
CA ALA A 2 17.76 52.35 -1.75
C ALA A 2 18.43 53.01 -0.53
N ILE A 3 18.85 52.20 0.45
CA ILE A 3 19.58 52.68 1.63
C ILE A 3 21.08 52.68 1.31
N PRO A 4 21.78 53.82 1.35
CA PRO A 4 23.21 53.88 1.08
C PRO A 4 24.00 53.11 2.16
N GLY A 5 24.88 52.19 1.76
CA GLY A 5 25.77 51.43 2.67
C GLY A 5 25.57 49.90 2.68
N TRP A 6 24.58 49.38 1.96
CA TRP A 6 24.44 47.93 1.73
C TRP A 6 25.17 47.51 0.45
N SER A 7 26.24 46.73 0.59
CA SER A 7 27.03 46.19 -0.53
C SER A 7 26.70 44.75 -0.91
N GLY A 8 25.69 44.14 -0.27
CA GLY A 8 25.20 42.81 -0.62
C GLY A 8 24.30 42.21 0.46
N VAL A 9 23.47 41.25 0.06
CA VAL A 9 22.68 40.39 0.95
C VAL A 9 23.18 38.97 0.73
N THR A 10 23.74 38.36 1.77
CA THR A 10 24.15 36.94 1.76
C THR A 10 23.05 36.13 2.44
N ASN A 11 22.40 35.25 1.67
CA ASN A 11 21.45 34.29 2.23
C ASN A 11 22.20 33.02 2.66
N ALA A 12 22.28 32.77 3.96
CA ALA A 12 23.05 31.66 4.52
C ALA A 12 22.43 30.27 4.30
N SER A 13 21.18 30.20 3.83
CA SER A 13 20.46 28.96 3.55
C SER A 13 19.69 29.09 2.24
N ALA A 14 19.82 28.10 1.34
CA ALA A 14 19.04 28.07 0.11
C ALA A 14 17.54 28.03 0.43
N GLY A 15 16.73 28.79 -0.30
CA GLY A 15 15.28 28.74 -0.15
C GLY A 15 14.77 27.32 -0.40
N VAL A 16 13.87 26.85 0.46
CA VAL A 16 13.19 25.56 0.26
C VAL A 16 12.35 25.69 -1.02
N PRO A 17 12.57 24.84 -2.05
CA PRO A 17 11.74 24.84 -3.25
C PRO A 17 10.27 24.63 -2.86
N GLY A 18 9.38 25.41 -3.47
CA GLY A 18 7.94 25.14 -3.36
C GLY A 18 7.60 23.77 -3.94
N SER A 19 6.51 23.17 -3.46
CA SER A 19 5.97 21.96 -4.09
C SER A 19 5.41 22.28 -5.48
N ASP A 20 5.55 21.35 -6.42
CA ASP A 20 4.90 21.44 -7.74
C ASP A 20 3.38 21.61 -7.62
N GLU A 21 2.76 22.14 -8.68
CA GLU A 21 1.31 22.31 -8.78
C GLU A 21 0.60 20.97 -8.58
N GLU A 22 -0.33 20.90 -7.61
CA GLU A 22 -1.07 19.69 -7.26
C GLU A 22 -1.76 19.11 -8.51
N THR A 23 -1.44 17.87 -8.87
CA THR A 23 -2.07 17.24 -10.05
C THR A 23 -3.56 17.00 -9.81
N ARG A 24 -4.37 16.90 -10.88
CA ARG A 24 -5.80 16.62 -10.74
C ARG A 24 -6.09 15.30 -10.01
N ALA A 25 -5.25 14.28 -10.21
CA ALA A 25 -5.36 13.00 -9.52
C ALA A 25 -5.07 13.15 -8.02
N ASP A 26 -4.07 13.95 -7.66
CA ASP A 26 -3.73 14.26 -6.27
C ASP A 26 -4.81 15.09 -5.59
N PHE A 27 -5.38 16.09 -6.29
CA PHE A 27 -6.51 16.87 -5.81
C PHE A 27 -7.74 15.99 -5.54
N GLU A 28 -8.10 15.07 -6.43
CA GLU A 28 -9.25 14.18 -6.22
C GLU A 28 -8.99 13.16 -5.11
N ASN A 29 -7.75 12.67 -4.98
CA ASN A 29 -7.35 11.84 -3.84
C ASN A 29 -7.44 12.62 -2.53
N ARG A 30 -6.91 13.84 -2.47
CA ARG A 30 -7.00 14.72 -1.31
C ARG A 30 -8.45 15.09 -0.99
N ARG A 31 -9.28 15.40 -2.00
CA ARG A 31 -10.71 15.72 -1.80
C ARG A 31 -11.46 14.54 -1.22
N ARG A 32 -11.27 13.34 -1.77
CA ARG A 32 -11.88 12.11 -1.22
C ARG A 32 -11.43 11.86 0.22
N ASN A 33 -10.13 11.99 0.49
CA ASN A 33 -9.59 11.84 1.84
C ASN A 33 -10.11 12.93 2.80
N SER A 34 -10.26 14.18 2.35
CA SER A 34 -10.80 15.29 3.16
C SER A 34 -12.27 15.12 3.51
N VAL A 35 -13.08 14.58 2.59
CA VAL A 35 -14.50 14.28 2.89
C VAL A 35 -14.59 13.10 3.85
N ALA A 36 -13.80 12.05 3.62
CA ALA A 36 -13.71 10.90 4.53
C ALA A 36 -13.27 11.30 5.95
N ARG A 37 -12.41 12.32 6.09
CA ARG A 37 -11.99 12.87 7.39
C ARG A 37 -13.13 13.46 8.23
N ASN A 38 -14.19 14.00 7.64
CA ASN A 38 -15.36 14.49 8.41
C ASN A 38 -16.42 13.41 8.61
N ALA A 39 -16.42 12.36 7.79
CA ALA A 39 -17.35 11.25 7.93
C ALA A 39 -17.02 10.38 9.17
N ARG A 40 -18.04 9.70 9.67
CA ARG A 40 -17.97 8.67 10.73
C ARG A 40 -18.89 7.51 10.35
N ASN A 41 -18.67 6.33 10.93
CA ASN A 41 -19.53 5.15 10.77
C ASN A 41 -19.65 4.61 9.33
N ILE A 42 -18.70 4.93 8.45
CA ILE A 42 -18.60 4.36 7.11
C ILE A 42 -17.21 3.76 6.90
N LEU A 43 -17.12 2.68 6.13
CA LEU A 43 -15.87 1.93 5.92
C LEU A 43 -14.74 2.84 5.39
N GLU A 44 -15.06 3.73 4.46
CA GLU A 44 -14.12 4.68 3.87
C GLU A 44 -13.60 5.72 4.87
N ALA A 45 -14.39 6.09 5.88
CA ALA A 45 -13.96 7.02 6.92
C ALA A 45 -12.93 6.39 7.85
N ILE A 46 -13.15 5.14 8.25
CA ILE A 46 -12.19 4.35 9.06
C ILE A 46 -10.89 4.19 8.26
N ARG A 47 -10.99 3.77 7.00
CA ARG A 47 -9.85 3.59 6.11
C ARG A 47 -9.07 4.90 5.92
N GLY A 48 -9.77 5.99 5.62
CA GLY A 48 -9.17 7.31 5.39
C GLY A 48 -8.53 7.91 6.65
N GLU A 49 -9.11 7.68 7.83
CA GLU A 49 -8.54 8.12 9.10
C GLU A 49 -7.22 7.42 9.38
N ILE A 50 -7.17 6.09 9.29
CA ILE A 50 -5.95 5.31 9.54
C ILE A 50 -4.85 5.74 8.56
N LEU A 51 -5.15 5.79 7.26
CA LEU A 51 -4.16 6.18 6.24
C LEU A 51 -3.65 7.62 6.36
N SER A 52 -4.38 8.49 7.05
CA SER A 52 -4.04 9.93 7.07
C SER A 52 -3.59 10.47 8.43
N THR A 53 -3.71 9.67 9.50
CA THR A 53 -3.32 10.06 10.86
C THR A 53 -2.28 9.15 11.48
N VAL A 54 -2.19 7.89 11.04
CA VAL A 54 -1.22 6.93 11.57
C VAL A 54 0.03 6.97 10.70
N GLU A 55 1.15 7.34 11.31
CA GLU A 55 2.44 7.33 10.63
C GLU A 55 2.89 5.89 10.32
N ASN A 56 3.64 5.71 9.24
CA ASN A 56 4.21 4.43 8.81
C ASN A 56 3.18 3.31 8.51
N VAL A 57 1.93 3.66 8.20
CA VAL A 57 0.96 2.71 7.63
C VAL A 57 1.19 2.57 6.13
N VAL A 58 1.39 1.34 5.68
CA VAL A 58 1.62 1.03 4.27
C VAL A 58 0.31 0.83 3.53
N ASP A 59 -0.63 0.06 4.09
CA ASP A 59 -1.94 -0.14 3.47
C ASP A 59 -2.99 -0.56 4.49
N VAL A 60 -4.25 -0.32 4.13
CA VAL A 60 -5.42 -0.59 4.96
C VAL A 60 -6.56 -1.14 4.11
N TYR A 61 -7.14 -2.24 4.58
CA TYR A 61 -8.37 -2.82 4.06
C TYR A 61 -9.47 -2.77 5.13
N VAL A 62 -10.65 -2.27 4.77
CA VAL A 62 -11.79 -2.21 5.69
C VAL A 62 -13.00 -2.84 5.03
N THR A 63 -13.63 -3.79 5.72
CA THR A 63 -14.88 -4.42 5.30
C THR A 63 -15.73 -4.77 6.51
N HIS A 64 -16.92 -5.32 6.31
CA HIS A 64 -17.77 -5.78 7.40
C HIS A 64 -18.56 -7.02 6.98
N ASN A 65 -19.03 -7.78 7.97
CA ASN A 65 -20.02 -8.83 7.76
C ASN A 65 -21.38 -8.38 8.32
N PRO A 66 -22.33 -7.95 7.46
CA PRO A 66 -23.65 -7.52 7.92
C PRO A 66 -24.58 -8.69 8.25
N LYS A 67 -24.18 -9.95 7.99
CA LYS A 67 -25.05 -11.12 8.21
C LYS A 67 -24.97 -11.60 9.65
N LYS A 68 -26.01 -12.33 10.06
CA LYS A 68 -26.08 -13.04 11.35
C LYS A 68 -25.36 -14.39 11.34
N THR A 69 -24.59 -14.67 10.30
CA THR A 69 -23.82 -15.91 10.13
C THR A 69 -22.39 -15.57 9.70
N GLU A 70 -21.44 -16.47 9.98
CA GLU A 70 -20.07 -16.31 9.54
C GLU A 70 -20.00 -16.20 8.00
N GLN A 71 -19.12 -15.33 7.50
CA GLN A 71 -18.82 -15.21 6.08
C GLN A 71 -17.33 -15.45 5.84
N LYS A 72 -16.99 -16.12 4.74
CA LYS A 72 -15.61 -16.30 4.30
C LYS A 72 -15.29 -15.21 3.27
N ALA A 73 -14.22 -14.46 3.49
CA ALA A 73 -13.82 -13.35 2.63
C ALA A 73 -12.45 -13.58 1.98
N GLY A 74 -12.32 -13.15 0.73
CA GLY A 74 -11.08 -13.24 -0.05
C GLY A 74 -10.66 -14.67 -0.43
N VAL A 75 -9.51 -14.77 -1.08
CA VAL A 75 -8.94 -16.07 -1.51
C VAL A 75 -8.41 -16.88 -0.32
N SER A 76 -8.02 -16.22 0.76
CA SER A 76 -7.63 -16.86 2.02
C SER A 76 -8.80 -17.47 2.80
N GLN A 77 -10.05 -17.21 2.39
CA GLN A 77 -11.27 -17.66 3.08
C GLN A 77 -11.27 -17.23 4.55
N TYR A 78 -10.86 -15.99 4.82
CA TYR A 78 -10.79 -15.47 6.18
C TYR A 78 -12.20 -15.46 6.82
N PRO A 79 -12.38 -16.05 8.03
CA PRO A 79 -13.66 -16.04 8.74
C PRO A 79 -13.98 -14.64 9.28
N LEU A 80 -15.10 -14.07 8.84
CA LEU A 80 -15.69 -12.88 9.42
C LEU A 80 -16.84 -13.28 10.33
N THR A 81 -16.72 -12.95 11.61
CA THR A 81 -17.78 -13.24 12.59
C THR A 81 -19.10 -12.54 12.21
N PRO A 82 -20.27 -13.03 12.67
CA PRO A 82 -21.54 -12.36 12.42
C PRO A 82 -21.57 -10.91 12.94
N GLY A 83 -22.10 -9.98 12.15
CA GLY A 83 -22.37 -8.61 12.60
C GLY A 83 -21.13 -7.77 12.96
N SER A 84 -19.96 -8.12 12.45
CA SER A 84 -18.70 -7.51 12.86
C SER A 84 -18.01 -6.67 11.79
N LEU A 85 -17.14 -5.79 12.24
CA LEU A 85 -16.24 -4.98 11.43
C LEU A 85 -14.91 -5.71 11.25
N TYR A 86 -14.30 -5.57 10.07
CA TYR A 86 -12.94 -6.02 9.80
C TYR A 86 -12.08 -4.84 9.37
N VAL A 87 -10.93 -4.70 10.03
CA VAL A 87 -9.89 -3.73 9.67
C VAL A 87 -8.59 -4.51 9.55
N GLY A 88 -8.02 -4.54 8.35
CA GLY A 88 -6.69 -5.10 8.08
C GLY A 88 -5.69 -3.97 7.92
N VAL A 89 -4.65 -3.93 8.76
CA VAL A 89 -3.61 -2.88 8.73
C VAL A 89 -2.22 -3.50 8.61
N TYR A 90 -1.36 -2.90 7.80
CA TYR A 90 0.07 -3.19 7.77
C TYR A 90 0.89 -1.93 8.09
N GLY A 91 1.81 -2.04 9.04
CA GLY A 91 2.57 -0.91 9.58
C GLY A 91 1.81 -0.15 10.66
N GLY A 92 2.34 1.01 11.05
CA GLY A 92 1.78 1.86 12.11
C GLY A 92 1.99 1.34 13.54
N SER A 93 1.73 2.21 14.52
CA SER A 93 1.77 1.85 15.94
C SER A 93 0.40 1.30 16.41
N PRO A 94 0.34 0.28 17.29
CA PRO A 94 -0.93 -0.25 17.77
C PRO A 94 -1.81 0.81 18.46
N ALA A 95 -1.20 1.76 19.18
CA ALA A 95 -1.93 2.81 19.88
C ALA A 95 -2.62 3.78 18.91
N ASP A 96 -1.92 4.21 17.86
CA ASP A 96 -2.45 5.16 16.88
C ASP A 96 -3.52 4.52 15.99
N ILE A 97 -3.33 3.25 15.61
CA ILE A 97 -4.33 2.48 14.87
C ILE A 97 -5.61 2.35 15.68
N ALA A 98 -5.50 1.93 16.94
CA ALA A 98 -6.65 1.78 17.81
C ALA A 98 -7.39 3.11 18.03
N ALA A 99 -6.64 4.20 18.24
CA ALA A 99 -7.22 5.53 18.37
C ALA A 99 -7.92 5.98 17.07
N ALA A 100 -7.34 5.71 15.89
CA ALA A 100 -7.95 6.02 14.60
C ALA A 100 -9.26 5.24 14.36
N ILE A 101 -9.26 3.94 14.68
CA ILE A 101 -10.46 3.10 14.61
C ILE A 101 -11.51 3.63 15.59
N TRP A 102 -11.16 3.89 16.85
CA TRP A 102 -12.06 4.41 17.88
C TRP A 102 -12.76 5.71 17.46
N ARG A 103 -12.04 6.65 16.84
CA ARG A 103 -12.61 7.94 16.39
C ARG A 103 -13.70 7.80 15.32
N LYS A 104 -13.70 6.72 14.54
CA LYS A 104 -14.52 6.59 13.32
C LYS A 104 -15.47 5.40 13.31
N ALA A 105 -15.15 4.35 14.05
CA ALA A 105 -15.96 3.14 14.11
C ALA A 105 -17.27 3.40 14.87
N PRO A 106 -18.37 2.77 14.46
CA PRO A 106 -19.62 2.83 15.22
C PRO A 106 -19.45 2.11 16.58
N PRO A 107 -20.04 2.63 17.66
CA PRO A 107 -20.00 1.97 18.95
C PRO A 107 -20.81 0.67 18.94
N GLY A 108 -20.39 -0.30 19.76
CA GLY A 108 -21.14 -1.54 20.00
C GLY A 108 -21.05 -2.60 18.90
N ILE A 109 -20.12 -2.47 17.95
CA ILE A 109 -19.87 -3.46 16.90
C ILE A 109 -18.64 -4.29 17.26
N ASP A 110 -18.76 -5.61 17.15
CA ASP A 110 -17.63 -6.53 17.31
C ASP A 110 -16.60 -6.31 16.21
N MET A 111 -15.32 -6.49 16.54
CA MET A 111 -14.22 -6.31 15.60
C MET A 111 -13.44 -7.61 15.42
N ASN A 112 -13.10 -7.94 14.18
CA ASN A 112 -12.27 -9.09 13.85
C ASN A 112 -10.79 -8.74 13.95
N GLY A 113 -9.97 -9.75 14.26
CA GLY A 113 -8.53 -9.66 14.15
C GLY A 113 -7.79 -10.31 15.31
N ASN A 114 -6.47 -10.34 15.18
CA ASN A 114 -5.56 -10.96 16.14
C ASN A 114 -4.79 -9.94 16.99
N THR A 115 -4.93 -8.65 16.71
CA THR A 115 -4.22 -7.57 17.39
C THR A 115 -5.23 -6.72 18.13
N THR A 116 -4.93 -6.39 19.37
CA THR A 116 -5.82 -5.59 20.22
C THR A 116 -5.05 -4.49 20.94
N PHE A 117 -5.75 -3.40 21.24
CA PHE A 117 -5.24 -2.32 22.09
C PHE A 117 -6.40 -1.64 22.81
N THR A 118 -6.18 -1.31 24.08
CA THR A 118 -7.19 -0.67 24.92
C THR A 118 -7.09 0.84 24.81
N VAL A 119 -8.19 1.49 24.44
CA VAL A 119 -8.33 2.95 24.40
C VAL A 119 -9.13 3.41 25.62
N ALA A 120 -8.58 4.34 26.38
CA ALA A 120 -9.28 4.99 27.49
C ALA A 120 -9.96 6.27 27.01
N ASP A 121 -11.24 6.44 27.38
CA ASP A 121 -12.01 7.64 27.08
C ASP A 121 -11.78 8.72 28.15
N LYS A 122 -10.98 9.72 27.78
CA LYS A 122 -10.57 10.82 28.66
C LYS A 122 -11.55 12.00 28.65
N GLU A 123 -12.71 11.87 28.00
CA GLU A 123 -13.78 12.87 28.10
C GLU A 123 -14.50 12.82 29.45
N TYR A 124 -14.31 11.75 30.23
CA TYR A 124 -14.89 11.54 31.56
C TYR A 124 -13.89 11.77 32.69
N ASP A 125 -14.38 11.97 33.91
CA ASP A 125 -13.52 11.97 35.10
C ASP A 125 -13.03 10.55 35.45
N PRO A 126 -11.82 10.41 36.04
CA PRO A 126 -11.31 9.12 36.47
C PRO A 126 -12.25 8.38 37.45
N PRO A 127 -12.39 7.04 37.35
CA PRO A 127 -11.69 6.15 36.42
C PRO A 127 -12.27 6.20 35.00
N TYR A 128 -11.38 6.41 34.02
CA TYR A 128 -11.77 6.50 32.60
C TYR A 128 -12.40 5.18 32.12
N PRO A 129 -13.51 5.23 31.36
CA PRO A 129 -14.00 4.07 30.63
C PRO A 129 -12.93 3.55 29.64
N GLU A 130 -12.80 2.24 29.53
CA GLU A 130 -11.82 1.59 28.66
C GLU A 130 -12.52 0.71 27.61
N TYR A 131 -12.01 0.75 26.38
CA TYR A 131 -12.57 0.04 25.23
C TYR A 131 -11.46 -0.74 24.53
N VAL A 132 -11.66 -2.05 24.37
CA VAL A 132 -10.74 -2.90 23.61
C VAL A 132 -11.07 -2.79 22.13
N ILE A 133 -10.10 -2.32 21.35
CA ILE A 133 -10.19 -2.21 19.89
C ILE A 133 -9.39 -3.34 19.28
N SER A 134 -9.99 -4.08 18.35
CA SER A 134 -9.37 -5.21 17.67
C SER A 134 -9.24 -4.96 16.17
N TRP A 135 -8.13 -5.40 15.58
CA TRP A 135 -7.93 -5.39 14.12
C TRP A 135 -6.99 -6.52 13.70
N GLN A 136 -6.98 -6.82 12.41
CA GLN A 136 -6.08 -7.79 11.82
C GLN A 136 -4.77 -7.10 11.42
N THR A 137 -3.65 -7.51 11.99
CA THR A 137 -2.35 -7.17 11.41
C THR A 137 -2.12 -8.05 10.18
N LEU A 138 -1.93 -7.42 9.02
CA LEU A 138 -1.80 -8.13 7.75
C LEU A 138 -0.51 -8.95 7.72
N LYS A 139 -0.61 -10.17 7.20
CA LYS A 139 0.52 -11.07 7.02
C LYS A 139 1.27 -10.73 5.72
N PRO A 140 2.58 -10.44 5.77
CA PRO A 140 3.35 -10.27 4.54
C PRO A 140 3.47 -11.61 3.80
N VAL A 141 3.23 -11.61 2.50
CA VAL A 141 3.38 -12.77 1.61
C VAL A 141 4.27 -12.37 0.45
N SER A 142 5.38 -13.09 0.27
CA SER A 142 6.33 -12.82 -0.82
C SER A 142 5.67 -13.00 -2.18
N LEU A 143 5.89 -12.01 -3.04
CA LEU A 143 5.61 -12.05 -4.46
C LEU A 143 6.92 -12.34 -5.18
N HIS A 144 6.92 -13.33 -6.05
CA HIS A 144 8.04 -13.62 -6.94
C HIS A 144 7.67 -13.23 -8.37
N VAL A 145 8.63 -12.68 -9.11
CA VAL A 145 8.46 -12.27 -10.50
C VAL A 145 9.54 -12.92 -11.35
N SER A 146 9.15 -13.60 -12.43
CA SER A 146 10.08 -14.20 -13.39
C SER A 146 9.89 -13.52 -14.73
N VAL A 147 10.97 -12.89 -15.20
CA VAL A 147 11.08 -12.24 -16.50
C VAL A 147 12.00 -13.08 -17.39
N THR A 148 11.52 -13.46 -18.56
CA THR A 148 12.33 -14.09 -19.61
C THR A 148 12.44 -13.12 -20.76
N LEU A 149 13.66 -12.69 -21.06
CA LEU A 149 13.99 -11.82 -22.19
C LEU A 149 14.71 -12.63 -23.26
N LYS A 150 14.53 -12.22 -24.52
CA LYS A 150 15.35 -12.71 -25.61
C LYS A 150 16.77 -12.19 -25.44
N LYS A 151 17.74 -13.09 -25.53
CA LYS A 151 19.15 -12.74 -25.47
C LYS A 151 19.55 -11.98 -26.74
N SER A 152 20.31 -10.90 -26.57
CA SER A 152 20.80 -10.04 -27.64
C SER A 152 22.10 -9.36 -27.19
N ASP A 153 23.06 -9.22 -28.10
CA ASP A 153 24.34 -8.55 -27.83
C ASP A 153 24.19 -7.02 -27.73
N TYR A 154 23.04 -6.48 -28.15
CA TYR A 154 22.72 -5.06 -28.05
C TYR A 154 22.14 -4.67 -26.69
N LEU A 155 21.81 -5.65 -25.84
CA LEU A 155 21.30 -5.35 -24.50
C LEU A 155 22.42 -4.76 -23.60
N PRO A 156 22.09 -3.77 -22.76
CA PRO A 156 23.00 -3.27 -21.75
C PRO A 156 23.52 -4.38 -20.83
N SER A 157 24.78 -4.29 -20.40
CA SER A 157 25.37 -5.28 -19.49
C SER A 157 24.73 -5.30 -18.10
N ASP A 158 24.02 -4.23 -17.72
CA ASP A 158 23.27 -4.08 -16.48
C ASP A 158 21.76 -4.27 -16.65
N ILE A 159 21.30 -4.81 -17.79
CA ILE A 159 19.87 -4.99 -18.09
C ILE A 159 19.11 -5.72 -16.98
N THR A 160 19.71 -6.77 -16.39
CA THR A 160 19.11 -7.51 -15.28
C THR A 160 18.78 -6.58 -14.10
N ARG A 161 19.69 -5.68 -13.75
CA ARG A 161 19.50 -4.73 -12.65
C ARG A 161 18.44 -3.70 -13.00
N GLN A 162 18.45 -3.18 -14.23
CA GLN A 162 17.46 -2.20 -14.67
C GLN A 162 16.04 -2.79 -14.69
N VAL A 163 15.90 -4.04 -15.14
CA VAL A 163 14.64 -4.78 -15.11
C VAL A 163 14.17 -5.03 -13.67
N GLN A 164 15.07 -5.47 -12.78
CA GLN A 164 14.75 -5.64 -11.36
C GLN A 164 14.24 -4.34 -10.72
N GLN A 165 14.91 -3.22 -11.01
CA GLN A 165 14.48 -1.91 -10.51
C GLN A 165 13.13 -1.51 -11.08
N SER A 166 12.90 -1.70 -12.39
CA SER A 166 11.63 -1.37 -13.03
C SER A 166 10.46 -2.18 -12.45
N VAL A 167 10.68 -3.45 -12.13
CA VAL A 167 9.68 -4.31 -11.48
C VAL A 167 9.37 -3.80 -10.07
N LEU A 168 10.39 -3.41 -9.29
CA LEU A 168 10.19 -2.80 -7.97
C LEU A 168 9.44 -1.47 -8.05
N ASP A 169 9.76 -0.64 -9.04
CA ASP A 169 9.12 0.65 -9.22
C ASP A 169 7.63 0.48 -9.55
N ALA A 170 7.30 -0.47 -10.43
CA ALA A 170 5.93 -0.81 -10.75
C ALA A 170 5.18 -1.45 -9.57
N PHE A 171 5.84 -2.26 -8.75
CA PHE A 171 5.27 -2.86 -7.54
C PHE A 171 4.92 -1.78 -6.49
N ASN A 172 5.84 -0.84 -6.27
CA ASN A 172 5.67 0.27 -5.32
C ASN A 172 4.82 1.41 -5.90
N GLY A 173 4.56 1.42 -7.20
CA GLY A 173 3.82 2.47 -7.91
C GLY A 173 4.61 3.77 -8.08
N THR A 174 5.94 3.73 -7.93
CA THR A 174 6.83 4.88 -8.19
C THR A 174 6.96 5.18 -9.69
N ASP A 175 6.54 4.24 -10.54
CA ASP A 175 6.40 4.42 -12.00
C ASP A 175 5.15 5.24 -12.41
N GLY A 176 4.36 5.73 -11.44
CA GLY A 176 3.12 6.47 -11.66
C GLY A 176 1.88 5.60 -11.88
N GLY A 177 2.02 4.27 -11.85
CA GLY A 177 0.90 3.35 -11.95
C GLY A 177 0.32 2.94 -10.59
N LEU A 178 -0.62 2.01 -10.61
CA LEU A 178 -1.18 1.44 -9.39
C LEU A 178 -0.14 0.52 -8.73
N ARG A 179 0.20 0.81 -7.47
CA ARG A 179 1.00 -0.07 -6.61
C ARG A 179 0.24 -1.34 -6.23
N ALA A 180 0.97 -2.39 -5.85
CA ALA A 180 0.38 -3.57 -5.22
C ALA A 180 -0.24 -3.22 -3.86
N ARG A 181 -1.45 -3.73 -3.60
CA ARG A 181 -2.23 -3.43 -2.39
C ARG A 181 -2.69 -4.69 -1.69
N VAL A 182 -3.09 -4.56 -0.43
CA VAL A 182 -3.82 -5.61 0.31
C VAL A 182 -5.08 -6.05 -0.46
N ALA A 183 -5.45 -7.33 -0.36
CA ALA A 183 -6.66 -7.89 -0.97
C ALA A 183 -6.78 -7.65 -2.49
N SER A 184 -5.66 -7.45 -3.18
CA SER A 184 -5.62 -7.13 -4.61
C SER A 184 -5.09 -8.29 -5.44
N VAL A 185 -5.43 -8.24 -6.74
CA VAL A 185 -4.86 -9.13 -7.75
C VAL A 185 -3.60 -8.46 -8.30
N VAL A 186 -2.47 -9.16 -8.22
CA VAL A 186 -1.22 -8.76 -8.85
C VAL A 186 -1.06 -9.54 -10.14
N SER A 187 -1.13 -8.83 -11.26
CA SER A 187 -1.03 -9.42 -12.60
C SER A 187 0.34 -9.15 -13.21
N ALA A 188 0.93 -10.15 -13.89
CA ALA A 188 2.16 -10.00 -14.67
C ALA A 188 2.03 -8.85 -15.69
N GLY A 189 0.84 -8.68 -16.29
CA GLY A 189 0.48 -7.57 -17.18
C GLY A 189 0.97 -6.18 -16.73
N ARG A 190 0.98 -5.92 -15.41
CA ARG A 190 1.36 -4.65 -14.81
C ARG A 190 2.81 -4.24 -15.06
N TYR A 191 3.72 -5.21 -15.21
CA TYR A 191 5.17 -4.95 -15.25
C TYR A 191 5.72 -4.84 -16.68
N TYR A 192 5.02 -5.32 -17.70
CA TYR A 192 5.49 -5.30 -19.10
C TYR A 192 5.90 -3.89 -19.56
N ALA A 193 5.07 -2.88 -19.30
CA ALA A 193 5.33 -1.52 -19.76
C ALA A 193 6.56 -0.90 -19.10
N GLY A 194 6.81 -1.18 -17.82
CA GLY A 194 8.00 -0.72 -17.11
C GLY A 194 9.27 -1.37 -17.70
N ILE A 195 9.24 -2.69 -17.84
CA ILE A 195 10.35 -3.47 -18.38
C ILE A 195 10.69 -2.99 -19.80
N TYR A 196 9.69 -2.84 -20.68
CA TYR A 196 9.91 -2.39 -22.06
C TYR A 196 10.49 -0.97 -22.15
N LYS A 197 10.13 -0.06 -21.24
CA LYS A 197 10.69 1.31 -21.20
C LYS A 197 12.18 1.36 -20.85
N THR A 198 12.74 0.29 -20.30
CA THR A 198 14.14 0.22 -19.88
C THR A 198 15.08 0.34 -21.08
N ASP A 199 14.76 -0.37 -22.17
CA ASP A 199 15.45 -0.27 -23.46
C ASP A 199 14.43 -0.59 -24.57
N PRO A 200 13.71 0.43 -25.09
CA PRO A 200 12.65 0.25 -26.06
C PRO A 200 13.12 -0.31 -27.41
N GLU A 201 14.42 -0.19 -27.72
CA GLU A 201 14.97 -0.54 -29.03
C GLU A 201 15.38 -2.02 -29.09
N HIS A 202 15.85 -2.60 -27.98
CA HIS A 202 16.46 -3.93 -27.98
C HIS A 202 15.77 -4.96 -27.08
N ILE A 203 14.85 -4.55 -26.19
CA ILE A 203 14.12 -5.49 -25.34
C ILE A 203 13.05 -6.25 -26.12
N ASP A 204 13.10 -7.57 -26.02
CA ASP A 204 12.04 -8.48 -26.44
C ASP A 204 11.70 -9.43 -25.28
N ILE A 205 10.45 -9.37 -24.80
CA ILE A 205 9.98 -10.09 -23.61
C ILE A 205 9.32 -11.40 -24.06
N LEU A 206 10.02 -12.51 -23.85
CA LEU A 206 9.54 -13.87 -24.20
C LEU A 206 8.50 -14.39 -23.20
N GLY A 207 8.60 -13.97 -21.94
CA GLY A 207 7.66 -14.39 -20.91
C GLY A 207 7.75 -13.57 -19.63
N LEU A 208 6.61 -13.42 -18.97
CA LEU A 208 6.52 -12.77 -17.68
C LEU A 208 5.46 -13.48 -16.84
N THR A 209 5.88 -13.99 -15.68
CA THR A 209 5.02 -14.70 -14.74
C THR A 209 5.25 -14.21 -13.32
N VAL A 210 4.24 -14.39 -12.49
CA VAL A 210 4.22 -14.04 -11.07
C VAL A 210 3.90 -15.28 -10.24
N SER A 211 4.34 -15.31 -8.99
CA SER A 211 4.15 -16.43 -8.08
C SER A 211 4.07 -15.96 -6.63
N ARG A 212 3.39 -16.74 -5.78
CA ARG A 212 3.32 -16.53 -4.31
C ARG A 212 4.29 -17.41 -3.52
N ASP A 213 4.87 -18.42 -4.16
CA ASP A 213 5.66 -19.48 -3.53
C ASP A 213 7.01 -19.71 -4.24
N GLY A 214 7.28 -18.97 -5.33
CA GLY A 214 8.48 -19.11 -6.16
C GLY A 214 8.53 -20.39 -7.01
N SER A 215 7.48 -21.21 -6.96
CA SER A 215 7.43 -22.54 -7.59
C SER A 215 6.29 -22.65 -8.59
N SER A 216 5.12 -22.13 -8.25
CA SER A 216 3.91 -22.11 -9.04
C SER A 216 3.78 -20.78 -9.77
N TRP A 217 4.14 -20.76 -11.06
CA TRP A 217 4.19 -19.55 -11.87
C TRP A 217 2.90 -19.37 -12.68
N THR A 218 2.25 -18.21 -12.55
CA THR A 218 0.99 -17.87 -13.22
C THR A 218 1.05 -16.45 -13.82
N THR A 219 0.01 -16.05 -14.56
CA THR A 219 -0.09 -14.70 -15.12
C THR A 219 -0.70 -13.69 -14.13
N ALA A 220 -1.36 -14.16 -13.07
CA ALA A 220 -1.87 -13.35 -11.99
C ALA A 220 -1.98 -14.16 -10.70
N VAL A 221 -1.74 -13.49 -9.58
CA VAL A 221 -1.90 -14.04 -8.23
C VAL A 221 -2.80 -13.12 -7.42
N THR A 222 -3.65 -13.71 -6.57
CA THR A 222 -4.56 -12.95 -5.69
C THR A 222 -4.14 -13.16 -4.24
N PHE A 223 -4.14 -12.08 -3.47
CA PHE A 223 -3.84 -12.09 -2.04
C PHE A 223 -5.13 -12.04 -1.22
N GLY A 224 -5.13 -12.70 -0.06
CA GLY A 224 -6.21 -12.67 0.91
C GLY A 224 -6.47 -11.28 1.50
N ILE A 225 -7.60 -11.12 2.19
CA ILE A 225 -7.90 -9.86 2.88
C ILE A 225 -6.98 -9.61 4.09
N ASP A 226 -6.40 -10.68 4.61
CA ASP A 226 -5.44 -10.75 5.70
C ASP A 226 -3.98 -10.81 5.23
N GLU A 227 -3.73 -10.68 3.93
CA GLU A 227 -2.40 -10.79 3.32
C GLU A 227 -2.01 -9.51 2.60
N ILE A 228 -0.76 -9.08 2.75
CA ILE A 228 -0.16 -7.98 1.98
C ILE A 228 0.98 -8.53 1.12
N PRO A 229 1.01 -8.24 -0.20
CA PRO A 229 2.15 -8.63 -1.02
C PRO A 229 3.40 -7.86 -0.60
N VAL A 230 4.54 -8.54 -0.55
CA VAL A 230 5.87 -7.93 -0.40
C VAL A 230 6.79 -8.43 -1.51
N LEU A 231 7.70 -7.59 -2.00
CA LEU A 231 8.60 -7.93 -3.09
C LEU A 231 10.02 -7.49 -2.73
N ASP A 232 10.93 -8.45 -2.69
CA ASP A 232 12.36 -8.21 -2.56
C ASP A 232 13.08 -8.37 -3.91
N VAL A 233 14.22 -7.70 -4.07
CA VAL A 233 15.04 -7.79 -5.30
C VAL A 233 15.43 -9.24 -5.60
N SER A 234 15.69 -10.04 -4.56
CA SER A 234 16.04 -11.47 -4.69
C SER A 234 14.92 -12.33 -5.26
N ASP A 235 13.67 -11.88 -5.16
CA ASP A 235 12.49 -12.58 -5.66
C ASP A 235 12.17 -12.24 -7.12
N ILE A 236 13.02 -11.40 -7.75
CA ILE A 236 12.92 -11.01 -9.15
C ILE A 236 13.98 -11.74 -9.96
N SER A 237 13.56 -12.77 -10.69
CA SER A 237 14.41 -13.55 -11.59
C SER A 237 14.33 -12.99 -13.00
N VAL A 238 15.49 -12.67 -13.58
CA VAL A 238 15.62 -12.28 -15.00
C VAL A 238 16.45 -13.33 -15.71
N LYS A 239 15.89 -13.93 -16.77
CA LYS A 239 16.54 -14.96 -17.59
C LYS A 239 16.69 -14.46 -19.01
N LEU A 240 17.88 -14.65 -19.58
CA LEU A 240 18.16 -14.40 -20.99
C LEU A 240 18.13 -15.74 -21.73
N GLN A 241 17.30 -15.86 -22.76
CA GLN A 241 17.16 -17.07 -23.56
C GLN A 241 17.33 -16.78 -25.04
N GLU A 242 17.96 -17.71 -25.76
CA GLU A 242 17.89 -17.72 -27.23
C GLU A 242 16.42 -17.95 -27.64
N ALA A 243 16.03 -17.38 -28.79
CA ALA A 243 14.66 -17.49 -29.32
C ALA A 243 14.29 -18.92 -29.75
#